data_AF-A0A2Z6RJX5-F1
#
_entry.id   AF-A0A2Z6RJX5-F1
#
_cell.length_a   1.000
_cell.length_b   1.000
_cell.length_c   1.000
_cell.angle_alpha   90.00
_cell.angle_beta   90.00
_cell.angle_gamma   90.00
#
_symmetry.space_group_name_H-M   'P 1'
#
loop_
_entity.id
_entity.type
_entity.pdbx_description
1 polymer ?
#
loop_
_entity_poly.entity_id
_entity_poly.type
_entity_poly.pdbx_seq_one_letter_code
_entity_poly.pdbx_strand_id
1 'polypeptide(L)'
;MHKPCDYCYIVIRMDSSLNYEIISQDLYRGSDTLERFITKIEKELANIQEDLFASAEMIIVAGDLKAYNEVAECWICKGPFLNPALKTR
;
A
#
# COMPACT_ATOMS: atom_id res chain seq x y z
N MET A 1 32.10 -29.95 -11.06
CA MET A 1 32.38 -28.73 -10.27
C MET A 1 31.12 -27.87 -10.30
N HIS A 2 30.32 -27.86 -9.23
CA HIS A 2 29.14 -26.99 -9.18
C HIS A 2 29.63 -25.55 -9.05
N LYS A 3 29.44 -24.74 -10.09
CA LYS A 3 29.65 -23.30 -10.03
C LYS A 3 28.64 -22.77 -9.00
N PRO A 4 29.04 -21.94 -8.01
CA PRO A 4 28.10 -21.30 -7.10
C PRO A 4 26.99 -20.69 -7.94
N CYS A 5 25.75 -21.08 -7.68
CA CYS A 5 24.62 -20.69 -8.49
C CYS A 5 24.60 -19.16 -8.57
N ASP A 6 24.76 -18.66 -9.80
CA ASP A 6 24.44 -17.27 -10.15
C ASP A 6 23.13 -16.92 -9.46
N TYR A 7 23.18 -15.88 -8.63
CA TYR A 7 22.04 -15.39 -7.85
C TYR A 7 20.80 -15.33 -8.73
N CYS A 8 19.62 -15.67 -8.17
CA CYS A 8 18.34 -15.51 -8.85
C CYS A 8 17.39 -14.75 -7.93
N TYR A 9 16.45 -14.00 -8.51
CA TYR A 9 15.35 -13.41 -7.75
C TYR A 9 14.01 -13.95 -8.25
N ILE A 10 13.04 -14.01 -7.34
CA ILE A 10 11.64 -14.29 -7.64
C ILE A 10 10.82 -13.12 -7.12
N VAL A 11 9.98 -12.55 -7.97
CA VAL A 11 8.95 -11.58 -7.60
C VAL A 11 7.59 -12.26 -7.73
N ILE A 12 6.78 -12.19 -6.68
CA ILE A 12 5.40 -12.68 -6.67
C ILE A 12 4.52 -11.48 -6.31
N ARG A 13 3.56 -11.15 -7.18
CA ARG A 13 2.57 -10.11 -6.92
C ARG A 13 1.23 -10.75 -6.57
N MET A 14 0.65 -10.30 -5.46
CA MET A 14 -0.66 -10.69 -4.97
C MET A 14 -1.45 -9.43 -4.65
N ASP A 15 -2.75 -9.44 -4.88
CA ASP A 15 -3.65 -8.34 -4.54
C ASP A 15 -4.72 -8.81 -3.55
N SER A 16 -4.89 -8.07 -2.47
CA SER A 16 -5.96 -8.30 -1.49
C SER A 16 -7.36 -8.14 -2.09
N SER A 17 -7.53 -7.33 -3.14
CA SER A 17 -8.80 -7.17 -3.85
C SER A 17 -9.22 -8.45 -4.60
N LEU A 18 -8.24 -9.32 -4.92
CA LEU A 18 -8.42 -10.59 -5.61
C LEU A 18 -8.20 -11.78 -4.66
N ASN A 19 -8.60 -11.66 -3.39
CA ASN A 19 -8.47 -12.74 -2.39
C ASN A 19 -7.03 -13.29 -2.25
N TYR A 20 -6.01 -12.45 -2.45
CA TYR A 20 -4.59 -12.83 -2.42
C TYR A 20 -4.19 -13.86 -3.50
N GLU A 21 -4.93 -13.93 -4.61
CA GLU A 21 -4.50 -14.70 -5.78
C GLU A 21 -3.19 -14.14 -6.35
N ILE A 22 -2.34 -15.06 -6.87
CA ILE A 22 -1.09 -14.68 -7.53
C ILE A 22 -1.43 -14.11 -8.91
N ILE A 23 -1.20 -12.81 -9.09
CA ILE A 23 -1.48 -12.11 -10.35
C ILE A 23 -0.32 -12.24 -11.33
N SER A 24 0.91 -12.27 -10.81
CA SER A 24 2.10 -12.47 -11.64
C SER A 24 3.27 -13.03 -10.84
N GLN A 25 4.12 -13.77 -11.56
CA GLN A 25 5.35 -14.33 -11.07
C GLN A 25 6.47 -14.04 -12.08
N ASP A 26 7.60 -13.56 -11.59
CA ASP A 26 8.79 -13.29 -12.39
C ASP A 26 10.01 -13.96 -11.73
N LEU A 27 10.65 -14.87 -12.46
CA LEU A 27 11.88 -15.53 -12.04
C LEU A 27 13.00 -15.08 -12.98
N TYR A 28 14.01 -14.44 -12.43
CA TYR A 28 15.18 -14.04 -13.18
C TYR A 28 16.45 -14.69 -12.66
N ARG A 29 17.29 -15.14 -13.60
CA ARG A 29 18.61 -15.70 -13.33
C ARG A 29 19.60 -15.20 -14.37
N GLY A 30 20.63 -14.52 -13.92
CA GLY A 30 21.67 -13.93 -14.76
C GLY A 30 22.81 -13.34 -13.92
N SER A 31 23.91 -12.98 -14.57
CA SER A 31 25.05 -12.32 -13.89
C SER A 31 24.70 -10.93 -13.36
N ASP A 32 23.69 -10.28 -13.95
CA ASP A 32 23.13 -8.95 -13.64
C ASP A 32 21.87 -9.04 -12.74
N THR A 33 21.63 -10.18 -12.09
CA THR A 33 20.40 -10.40 -11.27
C THR A 33 20.17 -9.32 -10.24
N LEU A 34 21.22 -8.85 -9.55
CA LEU A 34 21.09 -7.83 -8.51
C LEU A 34 20.63 -6.49 -9.09
N GLU A 35 21.23 -6.07 -10.21
CA GLU A 35 20.87 -4.83 -10.89
C GLU A 35 19.40 -4.86 -11.32
N ARG A 36 18.98 -5.96 -11.97
CA ARG A 36 17.59 -6.14 -12.39
C ARG A 36 16.60 -6.19 -11.23
N PHE A 37 16.98 -6.81 -10.11
CA PHE A 37 16.15 -6.84 -8.91
C PHE A 37 15.89 -5.44 -8.37
N ILE A 38 16.95 -4.62 -8.27
CA ILE A 38 16.85 -3.22 -7.81
C ILE A 38 15.97 -2.42 -8.78
N THR A 39 16.26 -2.47 -10.08
CA THR A 39 15.46 -1.78 -11.11
C THR A 39 13.99 -2.17 -11.06
N LYS A 40 13.70 -3.46 -10.81
CA LYS A 40 12.33 -3.93 -10.66
C LYS A 40 11.66 -3.29 -9.44
N ILE A 41 12.30 -3.30 -8.27
CA ILE A 41 11.77 -2.67 -7.05
C ILE A 41 11.53 -1.17 -7.26
N GLU A 42 12.48 -0.46 -7.86
CA GLU A 42 12.32 0.98 -8.13
C GLU A 42 11.13 1.26 -9.05
N LYS A 43 10.91 0.42 -10.07
CA LYS A 43 9.73 0.51 -10.93
C LYS A 43 8.45 0.21 -10.17
N GLU A 44 8.44 -0.79 -9.28
CA GLU A 44 7.28 -1.08 -8.43
C GLU A 44 6.94 0.10 -7.52
N LEU A 45 7.95 0.69 -6.89
CA LEU A 45 7.79 1.87 -6.04
C LEU A 45 7.18 3.05 -6.82
N ALA A 46 7.68 3.31 -8.03
CA ALA A 46 7.15 4.37 -8.88
C ALA A 46 5.67 4.16 -9.23
N ASN A 47 5.28 2.92 -9.59
CA ASN A 47 3.88 2.61 -9.88
C ASN A 47 2.99 2.81 -8.64
N ILE A 48 3.43 2.33 -7.46
CA ILE A 48 2.67 2.51 -6.21
C ILE A 48 2.52 4.00 -5.88
N GLN A 49 3.59 4.78 -6.07
CA GLN A 49 3.55 6.22 -5.85
C GLN A 49 2.57 6.87 -6.82
N GLU A 50 2.61 6.54 -8.11
CA GLU A 50 1.67 7.05 -9.11
C GLU A 50 0.21 6.73 -8.74
N ASP A 51 -0.07 5.49 -8.35
CA ASP A 51 -1.41 5.06 -7.90
C ASP A 51 -1.88 5.80 -6.64
N LEU A 52 -0.97 6.09 -5.70
CA LEU A 52 -1.27 6.86 -4.50
C LEU A 52 -1.42 8.37 -4.76
N PHE A 53 -0.70 8.91 -5.75
CA PHE A 53 -0.79 10.31 -6.17
C PHE A 53 -2.01 10.57 -7.06
N ALA A 54 -2.48 9.57 -7.79
CA ALA A 54 -3.78 9.61 -8.41
C ALA A 54 -4.80 9.85 -7.29
N SER A 55 -5.38 11.05 -7.27
CA SER A 55 -6.46 11.41 -6.35
C SER A 55 -7.63 10.46 -6.59
N ALA A 56 -7.63 9.31 -5.93
CA ALA A 56 -8.83 8.52 -5.79
C ALA A 56 -9.81 9.42 -5.04
N GLU A 57 -10.97 9.68 -5.66
CA GLU A 57 -12.08 10.31 -4.97
C GLU A 57 -12.28 9.54 -3.67
N MET A 58 -12.10 10.21 -2.53
CA MET A 58 -12.21 9.56 -1.23
C MET A 58 -13.63 9.00 -1.15
N ILE A 59 -13.77 7.68 -1.26
CA ILE A 59 -15.08 7.00 -1.24
C ILE A 59 -15.55 7.00 0.22
N ILE A 60 -15.97 8.17 0.70
CA ILE A 60 -16.73 8.29 1.93
C ILE A 60 -18.17 8.02 1.53
N VAL A 61 -18.66 6.82 1.85
CA VAL A 61 -20.09 6.53 1.68
C VAL A 61 -20.86 7.43 2.65
N ALA A 62 -22.10 7.80 2.33
CA ALA A 62 -22.91 8.67 3.20
C ALA A 62 -22.98 8.18 4.66
N GLY A 63 -22.91 6.85 4.88
CA GLY A 63 -22.81 6.24 6.21
C GLY A 63 -21.51 6.57 6.95
N ASP A 64 -20.38 6.54 6.25
CA ASP A 64 -19.06 6.86 6.83
C ASP A 64 -18.96 8.34 7.19
N LEU A 65 -19.51 9.23 6.33
CA LEU A 65 -19.56 10.67 6.62
C LEU A 65 -20.41 10.97 7.85
N LYS A 66 -21.56 10.28 7.97
CA LYS A 66 -22.44 10.41 9.13
C LYS A 66 -21.73 9.92 10.40
N ALA A 67 -21.10 8.74 10.35
CA ALA A 67 -20.35 8.20 11.47
C ALA A 67 -19.21 9.14 11.89
N TYR A 68 -18.45 9.68 10.93
CA TYR A 68 -17.39 10.66 11.19
C TYR A 68 -17.91 11.92 11.90
N ASN A 69 -19.04 12.46 11.45
CA ASN A 69 -19.63 13.67 12.04
C ASN A 69 -20.26 13.44 13.42
N GLU A 70 -20.74 12.22 13.69
CA GLU A 70 -21.37 11.84 14.97
C GLU A 70 -20.36 11.35 16.01
N VAL A 71 -19.11 11.06 15.60
CA VAL A 71 -18.07 10.57 16.49
C VAL A 71 -17.72 11.63 17.55
N ALA A 72 -18.03 11.31 18.80
CA ALA A 72 -17.77 12.16 19.96
C ALA A 72 -16.49 11.78 20.72
N GLU A 73 -15.90 10.61 20.43
CA GLU A 73 -14.77 10.05 21.19
C GLU A 73 -13.72 9.42 20.28
N CYS A 74 -12.45 9.56 20.68
CA CYS A 74 -11.31 8.99 20.00
C CYS A 74 -11.33 7.45 20.08
N TRP A 75 -11.29 6.79 18.93
CA TRP A 75 -11.28 5.32 18.87
C TRP A 75 -10.07 4.69 19.58
N ILE A 76 -8.93 5.40 19.63
CA ILE A 76 -7.68 4.93 20.22
C ILE A 76 -7.67 5.09 21.74
N CYS A 77 -7.91 6.30 22.26
CA CYS A 77 -7.80 6.58 23.69
C CYS A 77 -9.14 6.61 24.44
N LYS A 78 -10.27 6.47 23.74
CA LYS A 78 -11.63 6.58 24.27
C LYS A 78 -11.94 7.92 24.97
N GLY A 79 -11.10 8.93 24.77
CA GLY A 79 -11.31 10.28 25.27
C GLY A 79 -12.23 11.09 24.34
N PRO A 80 -12.97 12.08 24.86
CA PRO A 80 -13.85 12.90 24.04
C PRO A 80 -13.07 13.79 23.08
N PHE A 81 -13.61 14.00 21.88
CA PHE A 81 -13.11 15.04 20.98
C PHE A 81 -13.53 16.42 21.51
N LEU A 82 -12.62 17.39 21.39
CA LEU A 82 -12.94 18.78 21.71
C LEU A 82 -13.99 19.27 20.72
N ASN A 83 -15.19 19.56 21.19
CA ASN A 83 -16.30 20.02 20.36
C ASN A 83 -15.85 21.23 19.50
N PRO A 84 -15.92 21.16 18.16
CA PRO A 84 -15.57 22.28 17.29
C PRO A 84 -16.39 23.55 17.60
N ALA A 85 -17.59 23.41 18.13
CA ALA A 85 -18.46 24.52 18.53
C ALA A 85 -17.98 25.28 19.78
N LEU A 86 -16.94 24.79 20.49
CA LEU A 86 -16.31 25.50 21.61
C LEU A 86 -15.15 26.41 21.18
N LYS A 87 -14.81 26.47 19.88
CA LYS A 87 -13.93 27.52 19.35
C LYS A 87 -14.71 28.82 19.14
N THR A 88 -15.17 29.43 20.22
CA THR A 88 -15.49 30.85 20.26
C THR A 88 -15.12 31.40 21.64
N ARG A 89 -13.87 31.88 21.75
CA ARG A 89 -13.46 32.99 22.61
C ARG A 89 -12.04 33.39 22.27
#